data_AF-A0A1V2YKT2-F1
#
_entry.id   AF-A0A1V2YKT2-F1
#
_cell.length_a   1.000
_cell.length_b   1.000
_cell.length_c   1.000
_cell.angle_alpha   90.00
_cell.angle_beta   90.00
_cell.angle_gamma   90.00
#
_symmetry.space_group_name_H-M   'P 1'
#
loop_
_entity.id
_entity.type
_entity.pdbx_description
1 polymer ?
#
loop_
_entity_poly.entity_id
_entity_poly.type
_entity_poly.pdbx_seq_one_letter_code
_entity_poly.pdbx_strand_id
1 'polypeptide(L)'
;MKKCMMVLYLLIGCLFTNIYATEDMENGRYQVYNNTLYENAVGIAMSRSYTEEITEIIKMDDKLYVEVSLNNTQYMGDFTITVNGITVPNETIFHDEESVANMKTVQFEVNSLTDDITVGMYVGPMGRDVEYGLEFYLDTLTLVEELDEYNIGVANLEDIEMEVEEVIDDVVDDVIDDVVDDVVDDVVDDVASEVIEPVVESIADVVEVADDVSKNNNHTFTIVGIIAVIILILAFIIGGKKNGKNA
;
A
#
# COMPACT_ATOMS: atom_id res chain seq x y z
N MET A 1 21.24 10.97 63.17
CA MET A 1 21.38 10.23 61.89
C MET A 1 20.03 9.83 61.26
N LYS A 2 18.94 10.62 61.38
CA LYS A 2 17.62 10.28 60.78
C LYS A 2 17.07 11.34 59.81
N LYS A 3 17.82 12.41 59.52
CA LYS A 3 17.39 13.49 58.60
C LYS A 3 17.92 13.37 57.16
N CYS A 4 18.90 12.49 56.89
CA CYS A 4 19.42 12.26 55.52
C CYS A 4 18.66 11.20 54.72
N MET A 5 17.78 10.41 55.34
CA MET A 5 17.10 9.28 54.68
C MET A 5 15.71 9.65 54.13
N MET A 6 15.35 10.93 54.14
CA MET A 6 14.07 11.44 53.61
C MET A 6 14.24 12.23 52.31
N VAL A 7 15.47 12.63 51.96
CA VAL A 7 15.78 13.32 50.70
C VAL A 7 15.99 12.32 49.55
N LEU A 8 16.35 11.07 49.86
CA LEU A 8 16.54 10.03 48.84
C LEU A 8 15.21 9.51 48.26
N TYR A 9 14.11 9.59 49.01
CA TYR A 9 12.79 9.15 48.54
C TYR A 9 12.08 10.16 47.63
N LEU A 10 12.49 11.44 47.62
CA LEU A 10 11.92 12.46 46.72
C LEU A 10 12.52 12.42 45.31
N LEU A 11 13.73 11.87 45.15
CA LEU A 11 14.40 11.74 43.84
C LEU A 11 13.95 10.50 43.06
N ILE A 12 13.48 9.45 43.73
CA ILE A 12 13.02 8.22 43.08
C ILE A 12 11.61 8.39 42.47
N GLY A 13 10.78 9.29 43.01
CA GLY A 13 9.42 9.54 42.50
C GLY A 13 9.34 10.37 41.21
N CYS A 14 10.43 11.03 40.80
CA CYS A 14 10.44 11.91 39.62
C CYS A 14 10.92 11.21 38.34
N LEU A 15 11.36 9.95 38.42
CA LEU A 15 11.88 9.19 37.27
C LEU A 15 10.83 8.32 36.58
N PHE A 16 9.62 8.21 37.12
CA PHE A 16 8.58 7.31 36.59
C PHE A 16 7.41 8.04 35.92
N THR A 17 7.37 9.36 35.87
CA THR A 17 6.22 10.07 35.29
C THR A 17 6.19 10.09 33.77
N ASN A 18 7.35 9.96 33.11
CA ASN A 18 7.43 10.11 31.65
C ASN A 18 7.22 8.80 30.89
N ILE A 19 7.20 7.66 31.59
CA ILE A 19 6.95 6.32 31.02
C ILE A 19 5.45 6.07 30.80
N TYR A 20 4.56 6.70 31.58
CA TYR A 20 3.12 6.43 31.49
C TYR A 20 2.45 7.03 30.25
N ALA A 21 3.02 8.07 29.63
CA ALA A 21 2.37 8.73 28.49
C ALA A 21 2.36 7.86 27.23
N THR A 22 3.30 6.91 27.11
CA THR A 22 3.43 6.03 25.94
C THR A 22 2.84 4.64 26.15
N GLU A 23 2.57 4.24 27.40
CA GLU A 23 2.07 2.89 27.76
C GLU A 23 0.59 2.71 27.37
N ASP A 24 -0.17 3.80 27.27
CA ASP A 24 -1.60 3.79 26.91
C ASP A 24 -1.86 4.06 25.41
N MET A 25 -0.82 4.16 24.57
CA MET A 25 -0.98 4.33 23.13
C MET A 25 -1.11 2.99 22.42
N GLU A 26 -2.20 2.81 21.67
CA GLU A 26 -2.38 1.68 20.76
C GLU A 26 -1.43 1.77 19.56
N ASN A 27 -1.18 0.65 18.89
CA ASN A 27 -0.38 0.66 17.67
C ASN A 27 -1.15 1.42 16.57
N GLY A 28 -0.49 2.36 15.91
CA GLY A 28 -1.17 3.26 14.99
C GLY A 28 -0.32 4.40 14.45
N ARG A 29 -0.86 5.06 13.42
CA ARG A 29 -0.43 6.38 12.95
C ARG A 29 -1.29 7.45 13.61
N TYR A 30 -0.63 8.39 14.24
CA TYR A 30 -1.26 9.54 14.88
C TYR A 30 -0.78 10.83 14.22
N GLN A 31 -1.59 11.88 14.37
CA GLN A 31 -1.21 13.25 14.05
C GLN A 31 -1.22 14.09 15.32
N VAL A 32 -0.26 15.01 15.42
CA VAL A 32 -0.14 15.94 16.54
C VAL A 32 0.33 17.30 16.06
N TYR A 33 -0.23 18.37 16.62
CA TYR A 33 0.28 19.71 16.37
C TYR A 33 1.60 19.90 17.09
N ASN A 34 2.55 20.55 16.43
CA ASN A 34 3.86 20.83 17.00
C ASN A 34 4.15 22.32 17.15
N ASN A 35 5.17 22.63 17.93
CA ASN A 35 5.71 23.96 18.12
C ASN A 35 7.23 23.94 17.98
N THR A 36 7.78 25.01 17.41
CA THR A 36 9.23 25.18 17.33
C THR A 36 9.73 26.10 18.44
N LEU A 37 10.80 25.69 19.13
CA LEU A 37 11.41 26.41 20.24
C LEU A 37 12.76 27.00 19.82
N TYR A 38 12.98 28.27 20.14
CA TYR A 38 14.25 28.95 19.93
C TYR A 38 14.41 30.07 20.97
N GLU A 39 15.63 30.52 21.22
CA GLU A 39 15.95 31.51 22.26
C GLU A 39 15.30 32.89 22.06
N ASN A 40 14.88 33.22 20.83
CA ASN A 40 14.35 34.54 20.48
C ASN A 40 13.20 34.44 19.47
N ALA A 41 12.32 35.45 19.48
CA ALA A 41 11.10 35.46 18.67
C ALA A 41 11.33 35.39 17.16
N VAL A 42 12.45 35.92 16.67
CA VAL A 42 12.80 35.86 15.24
C VAL A 42 13.16 34.43 14.87
N GLY A 43 13.97 33.76 15.67
CA GLY A 43 14.33 32.35 15.47
C GLY A 43 13.09 31.46 15.49
N ILE A 44 12.17 31.66 16.44
CA ILE A 44 10.89 30.92 16.50
C ILE A 44 10.08 31.13 15.22
N ALA A 45 9.93 32.37 14.75
CA ALA A 45 9.17 32.65 13.52
C ALA A 45 9.81 32.01 12.28
N MET A 46 11.15 32.00 12.22
CA MET A 46 11.89 31.37 11.13
C MET A 46 11.78 29.84 11.19
N SER A 47 12.10 29.19 12.31
CA SER A 47 11.96 27.72 12.41
C SER A 47 10.53 27.27 12.09
N ARG A 48 9.53 28.04 12.55
CA ARG A 48 8.13 27.74 12.28
C ARG A 48 7.78 27.82 10.79
N SER A 49 8.32 28.78 10.03
CA SER A 49 7.99 28.92 8.61
C SER A 49 8.53 27.78 7.74
N TYR A 50 9.50 27.02 8.25
CA TYR A 50 10.17 25.92 7.54
C TYR A 50 9.71 24.52 7.99
N THR A 51 8.90 24.44 9.04
CA THR A 51 8.46 23.18 9.64
C THR A 51 6.95 23.10 9.53
N GLU A 52 6.42 21.99 9.00
CA GLU A 52 4.98 21.80 8.93
C GLU A 52 4.35 21.72 10.33
N GLU A 53 3.11 22.18 10.44
CA GLU A 53 2.43 22.33 11.73
C GLU A 53 2.03 20.98 12.35
N ILE A 54 1.73 20.01 11.49
CA ILE A 54 1.34 18.65 11.89
C ILE A 54 2.57 17.74 11.78
N THR A 55 2.81 16.97 12.83
CA THR A 55 3.77 15.88 12.88
C THR A 55 3.02 14.56 12.89
N GLU A 56 3.52 13.56 12.18
CA GLU A 56 3.00 12.20 12.27
C GLU A 56 3.81 11.38 13.28
N ILE A 57 3.11 10.55 14.05
CA ILE A 57 3.68 9.69 15.07
C ILE A 57 3.30 8.25 14.75
N ILE A 58 4.28 7.36 14.66
CA ILE A 58 4.06 5.93 14.43
C ILE A 58 4.35 5.18 15.72
N LYS A 59 3.31 4.56 16.27
CA LYS A 59 3.41 3.67 17.44
C LYS A 59 3.38 2.22 16.95
N MET A 60 4.44 1.46 17.26
CA MET A 60 4.49 0.01 17.04
C MET A 60 5.13 -0.68 18.24
N ASP A 61 4.34 -1.44 18.99
CA ASP A 61 4.71 -2.24 20.18
C ASP A 61 5.33 -1.42 21.30
N ASP A 62 6.66 -1.40 21.42
CA ASP A 62 7.41 -0.59 22.39
C ASP A 62 8.13 0.60 21.72
N LYS A 63 8.00 0.73 20.40
CA LYS A 63 8.67 1.75 19.60
C LYS A 63 7.75 2.92 19.28
N LEU A 64 8.38 4.09 19.15
CA LEU A 64 7.73 5.34 18.79
C LEU A 64 8.61 6.08 17.79
N TYR A 65 8.06 6.34 16.61
CA TYR A 65 8.73 7.11 15.56
C TYR A 65 8.02 8.44 15.35
N VAL A 66 8.80 9.46 15.08
CA VAL A 66 8.33 10.81 14.75
C VAL A 66 8.69 11.09 13.31
N GLU A 67 7.71 11.55 12.53
CA GLU A 67 7.86 11.96 11.14
C GLU A 67 7.60 13.47 11.03
N VAL A 68 8.69 14.24 10.89
CA VAL A 68 8.63 15.70 10.79
C VAL A 68 8.80 16.13 9.34
N SER A 69 7.79 16.79 8.80
CA SER A 69 7.84 17.38 7.46
C SER A 69 8.39 18.80 7.50
N LEU A 70 9.38 19.07 6.66
CA LEU A 70 10.00 20.38 6.48
C LEU A 70 9.82 20.85 5.04
N ASN A 71 9.69 22.15 4.86
CA ASN A 71 9.61 22.80 3.56
C ASN A 71 10.87 23.65 3.29
N ASN A 72 11.00 24.12 2.06
CA ASN A 72 12.11 24.89 1.54
C ASN A 72 13.48 24.23 1.80
N THR A 73 13.53 22.89 1.69
CA THR A 73 14.72 22.11 2.07
C THR A 73 15.87 22.22 1.08
N GLN A 74 15.67 22.83 -0.09
CA GLN A 74 16.72 23.19 -1.04
C GLN A 74 17.78 24.14 -0.47
N TYR A 75 17.46 24.82 0.65
CA TYR A 75 18.39 25.69 1.37
C TYR A 75 19.11 25.02 2.54
N MET A 76 18.80 23.75 2.82
CA MET A 76 19.26 23.00 3.98
C MET A 76 20.21 21.88 3.57
N GLY A 77 21.18 21.59 4.43
CA GLY A 77 21.96 20.37 4.39
C GLY A 77 21.21 19.19 5.03
N ASP A 78 21.95 18.13 5.32
CA ASP A 78 21.41 16.96 6.01
C ASP A 78 20.96 17.30 7.43
N PHE A 79 19.95 16.57 7.91
CA PHE A 79 19.36 16.79 9.21
C PHE A 79 20.10 15.99 10.29
N THR A 80 20.37 16.66 11.41
CA THR A 80 20.86 16.05 12.64
C THR A 80 19.78 16.14 13.69
N ILE A 81 19.31 15.00 14.19
CA ILE A 81 18.31 14.95 15.26
C ILE A 81 18.99 14.60 16.57
N THR A 82 18.68 15.35 17.62
CA THR A 82 19.06 14.96 18.99
C THR A 82 17.83 14.78 19.85
N VAL A 83 17.80 13.68 20.61
CA VAL A 83 16.76 13.35 21.58
C VAL A 83 17.40 13.32 22.96
N ASN A 84 16.91 14.14 23.88
CA ASN A 84 17.48 14.33 25.21
C ASN A 84 18.99 14.67 25.17
N GLY A 85 19.39 15.49 24.19
CA GLY A 85 20.77 15.92 23.97
C GLY A 85 21.71 14.87 23.35
N ILE A 86 21.20 13.71 22.94
CA ILE A 86 21.97 12.65 22.29
C ILE A 86 21.57 12.58 20.82
N THR A 87 22.54 12.63 19.90
CA THR A 87 22.28 12.43 18.47
C THR A 87 21.74 11.03 18.21
N VAL A 88 20.59 10.95 17.54
CA VAL A 88 19.95 9.69 17.15
C VAL A 88 20.03 9.50 15.63
N PRO A 89 20.01 8.24 15.14
CA PRO A 89 19.81 7.97 13.72
C PRO A 89 18.48 8.57 13.23
N ASN A 90 18.49 9.09 12.02
CA ASN A 90 17.30 9.58 11.33
C ASN A 90 17.38 9.23 9.85
N GLU A 91 16.23 9.15 9.19
CA GLU A 91 16.08 8.82 7.77
C GLU A 91 15.14 9.81 7.09
N THR A 92 15.44 10.18 5.84
CA THR A 92 14.49 10.91 5.01
C THR A 92 13.59 9.91 4.29
N ILE A 93 12.33 9.82 4.71
CA ILE A 93 11.35 8.85 4.17
C ILE A 93 10.54 9.41 3.00
N PHE A 94 10.55 10.73 2.82
CA PHE A 94 9.90 11.42 1.73
C PHE A 94 10.73 12.62 1.28
N HIS A 95 10.80 12.85 -0.02
CA HIS A 95 11.43 14.01 -0.62
C HIS A 95 10.71 14.36 -1.92
N ASP A 96 10.09 15.53 -1.96
CA ASP A 96 9.44 16.08 -3.14
C ASP A 96 10.26 17.26 -3.65
N GLU A 97 11.28 16.93 -4.47
CA GLU A 97 12.20 17.93 -5.00
C GLU A 97 11.60 18.77 -6.14
N GLU A 98 10.56 18.27 -6.79
CA GLU A 98 9.92 18.90 -7.95
C GLU A 98 8.94 20.01 -7.54
N SER A 99 8.34 19.91 -6.34
CA SER A 99 7.48 20.96 -5.84
C SER A 99 8.24 22.24 -5.50
N VAL A 100 7.52 23.37 -5.59
CA VAL A 100 8.03 24.69 -5.15
C VAL A 100 8.37 24.68 -3.65
N ALA A 101 7.65 23.86 -2.87
CA ALA A 101 7.89 23.72 -1.44
C ALA A 101 9.13 22.89 -1.12
N ASN A 102 9.62 22.05 -2.04
CA ASN A 102 10.81 21.21 -1.88
C ASN A 102 10.82 20.50 -0.51
N MET A 103 9.80 19.68 -0.27
CA MET A 103 9.52 19.13 1.05
C MET A 103 10.35 17.89 1.34
N LYS A 104 10.76 17.71 2.60
CA LYS A 104 11.32 16.44 3.10
C LYS A 104 10.64 16.04 4.40
N THR A 105 10.40 14.75 4.58
CA THR A 105 9.96 14.19 5.85
C THR A 105 11.07 13.37 6.46
N VAL A 106 11.47 13.73 7.67
CA VAL A 106 12.53 13.07 8.44
C VAL A 106 11.89 12.21 9.53
N GLN A 107 12.21 10.92 9.53
CA GLN A 107 11.79 9.96 10.53
C GLN A 107 12.92 9.69 11.53
N PHE A 108 12.59 9.62 12.82
CA PHE A 108 13.51 9.22 13.89
C PHE A 108 12.77 8.59 15.07
N GLU A 109 13.48 7.79 15.87
CA GLU A 109 12.93 7.12 17.05
C GLU A 109 13.05 8.02 18.29
N VAL A 110 12.01 8.00 19.13
CA VAL A 110 11.97 8.68 20.45
C VAL A 110 11.52 7.68 21.53
N ASN A 111 11.84 7.96 22.79
CA ASN A 111 11.37 7.13 23.90
C ASN A 111 10.00 7.60 24.40
N SER A 112 9.71 8.90 24.28
CA SER A 112 8.48 9.53 24.73
C SER A 112 8.15 10.76 23.87
N LEU A 113 6.86 11.07 23.71
CA LEU A 113 6.42 12.33 23.08
C LEU A 113 6.73 13.58 23.90
N THR A 114 7.30 13.40 25.10
CA THR A 114 7.79 14.49 25.97
C THR A 114 9.30 14.60 25.99
N ASP A 115 10.01 13.82 25.17
CA ASP A 115 11.45 13.92 25.03
C ASP A 115 11.86 15.30 24.49
N ASP A 116 13.03 15.79 24.92
CA ASP A 116 13.60 17.04 24.40
C ASP A 116 14.20 16.78 23.01
N ILE A 117 13.50 17.24 21.97
CA ILE A 117 13.87 17.03 20.57
C ILE A 117 14.48 18.30 20.01
N THR A 118 15.64 18.20 19.36
CA THR A 118 16.25 19.29 18.58
C THR A 118 16.49 18.83 17.15
N VAL A 119 16.10 19.69 16.20
CA VAL A 119 16.35 19.52 14.77
C VAL A 119 17.47 20.47 14.37
N GLY A 120 18.60 19.91 13.93
CA GLY A 120 19.79 20.63 13.49
C GLY A 120 20.06 20.46 12.01
N MET A 121 20.54 21.51 11.33
CA MET A 121 20.90 21.47 9.92
C MET A 121 21.89 22.60 9.57
N TYR A 122 22.66 22.42 8.50
CA TYR A 122 23.40 23.52 7.88
C TYR A 122 22.47 24.35 6.97
N VAL A 123 22.41 25.66 7.18
CA VAL A 123 21.58 26.56 6.35
C VAL A 123 22.46 27.30 5.36
N GLY A 124 22.37 26.92 4.08
CA GLY A 124 23.21 27.43 3.00
C GLY A 124 23.22 28.97 2.88
N PRO A 125 22.06 29.63 2.79
CA PRO A 125 21.97 31.08 2.72
C PRO A 125 22.56 31.82 3.94
N MET A 126 22.58 31.18 5.12
CA MET A 126 23.14 31.75 6.35
C MET A 126 24.62 31.40 6.55
N GLY A 127 25.13 30.39 5.85
CA GLY A 127 26.52 29.95 5.94
C GLY A 127 26.91 29.36 7.29
N ARG A 128 25.95 28.74 8.02
CA ARG A 128 26.16 28.21 9.36
C ARG A 128 25.16 27.12 9.71
N ASP A 129 25.51 26.33 10.73
CA ASP A 129 24.58 25.42 11.40
C ASP A 129 23.57 26.19 12.26
N VAL A 130 22.35 25.67 12.26
CA VAL A 130 21.20 26.14 13.03
C VAL A 130 20.54 24.92 13.68
N GLU A 131 20.09 25.08 14.91
CA GLU A 131 19.37 24.07 15.68
C GLU A 131 18.15 24.70 16.35
N TYR A 132 17.00 24.03 16.34
CA TYR A 132 15.81 24.49 17.05
C TYR A 132 15.10 23.32 17.73
N GLY A 133 14.42 23.60 18.84
CA GLY A 133 13.66 22.59 19.58
C GLY A 133 12.31 22.30 18.92
N LEU A 134 11.81 21.08 19.08
CA LEU A 134 10.48 20.67 18.62
C LEU A 134 9.69 20.12 19.80
N GLU A 135 8.49 20.65 20.01
CA GLU A 135 7.59 20.26 21.10
C GLU A 135 6.22 19.88 20.55
N PHE A 136 5.54 18.90 21.16
CA PHE A 136 4.22 18.44 20.73
C PHE A 136 3.13 18.89 21.69
N TYR A 137 2.01 19.36 21.14
CA TYR A 137 0.79 19.64 21.89
C TYR A 137 0.01 18.34 22.09
N LEU A 138 0.32 17.59 23.15
CA LEU A 138 -0.22 16.25 23.38
C LEU A 138 -1.75 16.19 23.50
N ASP A 139 -2.40 17.30 23.85
CA ASP A 139 -3.86 17.43 23.87
C ASP A 139 -4.49 17.44 22.47
N THR A 140 -3.68 17.60 21.42
CA THR A 140 -4.08 17.55 20.01
C THR A 140 -3.78 16.20 19.34
N LEU A 141 -3.23 15.24 20.07
CA LEU A 141 -2.89 13.93 19.52
C LEU A 141 -4.15 13.18 19.09
N THR A 142 -4.22 12.81 17.81
CA THR A 142 -5.36 12.08 17.24
C THR A 142 -4.88 10.85 16.48
N LEU A 143 -5.48 9.69 16.79
CA LEU A 143 -5.30 8.46 16.00
C LEU A 143 -5.94 8.65 14.63
N VAL A 144 -5.16 8.40 13.57
CA VAL A 144 -5.59 8.51 12.16
C VAL A 144 -5.78 7.12 11.55
N GLU A 145 -4.91 6.18 11.90
CA GLU A 145 -4.92 4.83 11.38
C GLU A 145 -4.48 3.84 12.47
N GLU A 146 -5.27 2.78 12.68
CA GLU A 146 -4.88 1.65 13.54
C GLU A 146 -3.90 0.75 12.79
N LEU A 147 -2.75 0.47 13.39
CA LEU A 147 -1.77 -0.44 12.83
C LEU A 147 -1.77 -1.71 13.66
N ASP A 148 -2.28 -2.81 13.12
CA ASP A 148 -2.12 -4.13 13.72
C ASP A 148 -1.03 -4.92 13.01
N GLU A 149 -0.56 -6.00 13.64
CA GLU A 149 0.49 -6.89 13.11
C GLU A 149 0.09 -7.51 11.74
N TYR A 150 -1.18 -7.39 11.34
CA TYR A 150 -1.73 -7.86 10.07
C TYR A 150 -1.68 -6.81 8.94
N ASN A 151 -1.76 -5.51 9.26
CA ASN A 151 -1.68 -4.41 8.30
C ASN A 151 -0.24 -4.03 7.87
N ILE A 152 0.79 -4.63 8.48
CA ILE A 152 2.22 -4.43 8.10
C ILE A 152 2.54 -4.99 6.69
N GLY A 153 1.57 -5.67 6.05
CA GLY A 153 1.69 -6.25 4.71
C GLY A 153 0.98 -5.51 3.57
N VAL A 154 0.46 -4.28 3.78
CA VAL A 154 -0.35 -3.59 2.74
C VAL A 154 0.18 -2.24 2.27
N ALA A 155 1.25 -1.70 2.87
CA ALA A 155 1.97 -0.59 2.25
C ALA A 155 2.93 -1.16 1.17
N ASN A 156 2.44 -1.31 -0.07
CA ASN A 156 3.15 -1.48 -1.37
C ASN A 156 2.59 -2.56 -2.34
N LEU A 157 1.36 -3.07 -2.16
CA LEU A 157 0.77 -3.99 -3.16
C LEU A 157 -0.33 -3.35 -4.02
N GLU A 158 -1.15 -2.47 -3.45
CA GLU A 158 -2.22 -1.79 -4.22
C GLU A 158 -1.66 -0.71 -5.17
N ASP A 159 -0.53 -0.08 -4.84
CA ASP A 159 0.12 0.91 -5.71
C ASP A 159 1.05 0.30 -6.77
N ILE A 160 1.46 -0.97 -6.63
CA ILE A 160 2.33 -1.66 -7.61
C ILE A 160 1.51 -2.51 -8.60
N GLU A 161 0.35 -3.05 -8.20
CA GLU A 161 -0.53 -3.76 -9.15
C GLU A 161 -1.07 -2.84 -10.25
N MET A 162 -1.21 -1.53 -10.00
CA MET A 162 -1.75 -0.60 -10.98
C MET A 162 -0.77 -0.16 -12.08
N GLU A 163 0.56 -0.29 -11.89
CA GLU A 163 1.55 0.02 -12.94
C GLU A 163 2.07 -1.23 -13.69
N VAL A 164 1.92 -2.44 -13.15
CA VAL A 164 2.44 -3.66 -13.79
C VAL A 164 1.44 -4.28 -14.77
N GLU A 165 0.12 -4.15 -14.54
CA GLU A 165 -0.90 -4.64 -15.50
C GLU A 165 -0.89 -3.87 -16.83
N GLU A 166 -0.67 -2.55 -16.83
CA GLU A 166 -0.71 -1.74 -18.06
C GLU A 166 0.44 -2.08 -19.03
N VAL A 167 1.61 -2.49 -18.51
CA VAL A 167 2.80 -2.76 -19.35
C VAL A 167 2.87 -4.22 -19.83
N ILE A 168 2.18 -5.16 -19.16
CA ILE A 168 2.19 -6.57 -19.56
C ILE A 168 1.17 -6.84 -20.67
N ASP A 169 0.00 -6.21 -20.66
CA ASP A 169 -0.98 -6.39 -21.74
C ASP A 169 -0.46 -5.86 -23.09
N ASP A 170 0.23 -4.72 -23.11
CA ASP A 170 0.80 -4.14 -24.34
C ASP A 170 1.89 -5.01 -25.00
N VAL A 171 2.63 -5.82 -24.24
CA VAL A 171 3.75 -6.63 -24.77
C VAL A 171 3.34 -8.06 -25.12
N VAL A 172 2.30 -8.58 -24.46
CA VAL A 172 1.86 -9.97 -24.66
C VAL A 172 0.99 -10.12 -25.91
N ASP A 173 0.15 -9.13 -26.22
CA ASP A 173 -0.68 -9.16 -27.45
C ASP A 173 0.17 -8.99 -28.72
N ASP A 174 1.19 -8.11 -28.71
CA ASP A 174 2.02 -7.85 -29.89
C ASP A 174 2.92 -9.02 -30.32
N VAL A 175 3.22 -9.99 -29.43
CA VAL A 175 4.17 -11.08 -29.73
C VAL A 175 3.47 -12.44 -29.93
N ILE A 176 2.31 -12.65 -29.33
CA ILE A 176 1.61 -13.94 -29.40
C ILE A 176 0.72 -14.04 -30.63
N ASP A 177 0.02 -12.96 -31.02
CA ASP A 177 -0.86 -12.99 -32.21
C ASP A 177 -0.06 -13.23 -33.50
N ASP A 178 1.12 -12.60 -33.62
CA ASP A 178 2.00 -12.76 -34.79
C ASP A 178 2.55 -14.19 -34.97
N VAL A 179 2.65 -15.00 -33.89
CA VAL A 179 3.23 -16.35 -33.95
C VAL A 179 2.16 -17.45 -33.96
N VAL A 180 0.98 -17.19 -33.40
CA VAL A 180 -0.10 -18.18 -33.32
C VAL A 180 -0.89 -18.26 -34.62
N ASP A 181 -1.15 -17.14 -35.30
CA ASP A 181 -1.85 -17.15 -36.60
C ASP A 181 -1.03 -17.87 -37.69
N ASP A 182 0.29 -17.66 -37.73
CA ASP A 182 1.18 -18.26 -38.73
C ASP A 182 1.31 -19.80 -38.63
N VAL A 183 1.00 -20.41 -37.47
CA VAL A 183 1.19 -21.86 -37.24
C VAL A 183 -0.13 -22.62 -37.11
N VAL A 184 -1.19 -21.97 -36.65
CA VAL A 184 -2.48 -22.64 -36.40
C VAL A 184 -3.36 -22.66 -37.65
N ASP A 185 -3.35 -21.63 -38.49
CA ASP A 185 -4.18 -21.61 -39.70
C ASP A 185 -3.75 -22.67 -40.72
N ASP A 186 -2.45 -22.88 -40.91
CA ASP A 186 -1.91 -23.89 -41.85
C ASP A 186 -2.29 -25.33 -41.48
N VAL A 187 -2.53 -25.63 -40.18
CA VAL A 187 -2.86 -26.99 -39.72
C VAL A 187 -4.37 -27.20 -39.60
N VAL A 188 -5.15 -26.13 -39.35
CA VAL A 188 -6.60 -26.22 -39.15
C VAL A 188 -7.35 -26.26 -40.48
N ASP A 189 -6.90 -25.54 -41.51
CA ASP A 189 -7.55 -25.57 -42.83
C ASP A 189 -7.42 -26.94 -43.55
N ASP A 190 -6.26 -27.59 -43.41
CA ASP A 190 -6.01 -28.92 -43.99
C ASP A 190 -6.92 -30.01 -43.36
N VAL A 191 -7.25 -29.89 -42.07
CA VAL A 191 -8.10 -30.88 -41.36
C VAL A 191 -9.59 -30.54 -41.49
N ALA A 192 -9.95 -29.26 -41.62
CA ALA A 192 -11.34 -28.81 -41.76
C ALA A 192 -11.95 -29.23 -43.11
N SER A 193 -11.20 -29.13 -44.21
CA SER A 193 -11.68 -29.49 -45.55
C SER A 193 -11.87 -31.01 -45.74
N GLU A 194 -11.06 -31.85 -45.08
CA GLU A 194 -11.04 -33.29 -45.36
C GLU A 194 -12.06 -34.11 -44.54
N VAL A 195 -12.48 -33.62 -43.36
CA VAL A 195 -13.31 -34.43 -42.43
C VAL A 195 -14.63 -33.76 -42.04
N ILE A 196 -14.71 -32.42 -42.02
CA ILE A 196 -15.86 -31.70 -41.46
C ILE A 196 -16.87 -31.30 -42.53
N GLU A 197 -16.42 -30.80 -43.69
CA GLU A 197 -17.30 -30.41 -44.80
C GLU A 197 -18.30 -31.50 -45.27
N PRO A 198 -17.90 -32.76 -45.54
CA PRO A 198 -18.86 -33.77 -46.01
C PRO A 198 -19.88 -34.17 -44.94
N VAL A 199 -19.54 -34.00 -43.65
CA VAL A 199 -20.45 -34.29 -42.54
C VAL A 199 -21.46 -33.15 -42.38
N VAL A 200 -21.04 -31.88 -42.52
CA VAL A 200 -21.92 -30.71 -42.43
C VAL A 200 -22.94 -30.67 -43.57
N GLU A 201 -22.54 -31.01 -44.80
CA GLU A 201 -23.47 -31.05 -45.95
C GLU A 201 -24.51 -32.18 -45.82
N SER A 202 -24.11 -33.35 -45.29
CA SER A 202 -25.06 -34.45 -45.02
C SER A 202 -26.06 -34.16 -43.89
N ILE A 203 -25.72 -33.25 -42.96
CA ILE A 203 -26.60 -32.84 -41.86
C ILE A 203 -27.52 -31.69 -42.30
N ALA A 204 -27.08 -30.83 -43.23
CA ALA A 204 -27.89 -29.74 -43.77
C ALA A 204 -29.16 -30.24 -44.48
N ASP A 205 -29.06 -31.32 -45.27
CA ASP A 205 -30.22 -31.98 -45.91
C ASP A 205 -31.23 -32.53 -44.88
N VAL A 206 -30.74 -33.00 -43.71
CA VAL A 206 -31.60 -33.53 -42.64
C VAL A 206 -32.30 -32.40 -41.87
N VAL A 207 -31.64 -31.24 -41.74
CA VAL A 207 -32.19 -30.06 -41.07
C VAL A 207 -33.26 -29.38 -41.91
N GLU A 208 -33.12 -29.32 -43.24
CA GLU A 208 -34.15 -28.73 -44.13
C GLU A 208 -35.46 -29.54 -44.09
N VAL A 209 -35.38 -30.87 -44.03
CA VAL A 209 -36.56 -31.75 -43.87
C VAL A 209 -37.24 -31.58 -42.50
N ALA A 210 -36.46 -31.28 -41.45
CA ALA A 210 -36.98 -31.09 -40.09
C ALA A 210 -37.70 -29.74 -39.90
N ASP A 211 -37.26 -28.69 -40.61
CA ASP A 211 -37.83 -27.35 -40.49
C ASP A 211 -39.20 -27.22 -41.19
N ASP A 212 -39.44 -27.97 -42.27
CA ASP A 212 -40.74 -28.04 -42.95
C ASP A 212 -41.80 -28.80 -42.14
N VAL A 213 -41.37 -29.74 -41.28
CA VAL A 213 -42.25 -30.47 -40.35
C VAL A 213 -42.59 -29.63 -39.11
N SER A 214 -41.69 -28.74 -38.69
CA SER A 214 -41.84 -27.87 -37.51
C SER A 214 -42.82 -26.70 -37.72
N LYS A 215 -42.93 -26.16 -38.94
CA LYS A 215 -43.82 -25.00 -39.23
C LYS A 215 -45.32 -25.34 -39.23
N ASN A 216 -45.71 -26.62 -39.25
CA ASN A 216 -47.11 -27.02 -39.47
C ASN A 216 -47.81 -27.76 -38.33
N ASN A 217 -47.15 -28.14 -37.21
CA ASN A 217 -47.83 -28.82 -36.10
C ASN A 217 -47.28 -28.38 -34.74
N ASN A 218 -48.19 -27.89 -33.89
CA ASN A 218 -47.95 -27.18 -32.62
C ASN A 218 -47.36 -28.06 -31.50
N HIS A 219 -46.13 -28.55 -31.66
CA HIS A 219 -45.34 -29.28 -30.66
C HIS A 219 -43.88 -28.79 -30.62
N THR A 220 -43.67 -27.48 -30.49
CA THR A 220 -42.35 -26.85 -30.30
C THR A 220 -41.67 -27.25 -28.98
N PHE A 221 -42.37 -27.95 -28.08
CA PHE A 221 -41.84 -28.38 -26.78
C PHE A 221 -41.04 -29.69 -26.80
N THR A 222 -41.04 -30.47 -27.89
CA THR A 222 -40.35 -31.78 -27.94
C THR A 222 -38.97 -31.74 -28.59
N ILE A 223 -38.71 -30.86 -29.57
CA ILE A 223 -37.43 -30.81 -30.30
C ILE A 223 -36.33 -30.14 -29.45
N VAL A 224 -36.63 -29.00 -28.82
CA VAL A 224 -35.72 -28.35 -27.84
C VAL A 224 -35.41 -29.31 -26.69
N GLY A 225 -36.39 -30.12 -26.28
CA GLY A 225 -36.21 -31.17 -25.27
C GLY A 225 -35.25 -32.28 -25.70
N ILE A 226 -35.29 -32.71 -26.96
CA ILE A 226 -34.37 -33.74 -27.49
C ILE A 226 -32.94 -33.19 -27.61
N ILE A 227 -32.76 -31.94 -28.06
CA ILE A 227 -31.45 -31.28 -28.14
C ILE A 227 -30.82 -31.15 -26.74
N ALA A 228 -31.61 -30.74 -25.74
CA ALA A 228 -31.15 -30.67 -24.36
C ALA A 228 -30.73 -32.05 -23.80
N VAL A 229 -31.44 -33.12 -24.17
CA VAL A 229 -31.09 -34.50 -23.78
C VAL A 229 -29.79 -34.96 -24.45
N ILE A 230 -29.55 -34.61 -25.71
CA ILE A 230 -28.30 -34.95 -26.41
C ILE A 230 -27.10 -34.22 -25.78
N ILE A 231 -27.26 -32.94 -25.43
CA ILE A 231 -26.22 -32.17 -24.73
C ILE A 231 -25.91 -32.78 -23.35
N LEU A 232 -26.92 -33.21 -22.60
CA LEU A 232 -26.74 -33.92 -21.32
C LEU A 232 -26.03 -35.27 -21.47
N ILE A 233 -26.33 -36.04 -22.52
CA ILE A 233 -25.66 -37.32 -22.79
C ILE A 233 -24.18 -37.09 -23.17
N LEU A 234 -23.88 -36.07 -23.99
CA LEU A 234 -22.51 -35.69 -24.32
C LEU A 234 -21.73 -35.24 -23.07
N ALA A 235 -22.35 -34.43 -22.20
CA ALA A 235 -21.75 -34.04 -20.92
C ALA A 235 -21.48 -35.23 -19.99
N PHE A 236 -22.37 -36.25 -19.96
CA PHE A 236 -22.19 -37.46 -19.15
C PHE A 236 -21.08 -38.37 -19.68
N ILE A 237 -20.91 -38.48 -21.01
CA ILE A 237 -19.82 -39.23 -21.65
C ILE A 237 -18.46 -38.58 -21.35
N ILE A 238 -18.40 -37.24 -21.31
CA ILE A 238 -17.18 -36.49 -21.00
C ILE A 238 -16.88 -36.53 -19.49
N GLY A 239 -17.89 -36.45 -18.62
CA GLY A 239 -17.75 -36.46 -17.16
C GLY A 239 -17.47 -37.84 -16.55
N GLY A 240 -17.95 -38.94 -17.15
CA GLY A 240 -17.77 -40.31 -16.66
C GLY A 240 -16.36 -40.88 -16.79
N LYS A 241 -15.43 -40.19 -17.45
CA LYS A 241 -14.05 -40.68 -17.69
C LYS A 241 -13.04 -40.30 -16.59
N LYS A 242 -13.43 -39.51 -15.57
CA LYS A 242 -12.48 -38.99 -14.53
C LYS A 242 -12.48 -39.69 -13.15
N ASN A 243 -13.41 -40.60 -12.83
CA ASN A 243 -13.45 -41.29 -11.51
C ASN A 243 -13.19 -42.80 -11.58
N GLY A 244 -12.04 -43.18 -12.17
CA GLY A 244 -11.54 -44.55 -12.17
C GLY A 244 -10.04 -44.60 -11.90
N LYS A 245 -9.62 -44.35 -10.65
CA LYS A 245 -8.33 -44.78 -10.06
C LYS A 245 -8.25 -44.36 -8.58
N ASN A 246 -8.48 -45.34 -7.69
CA ASN A 246 -7.80 -45.61 -6.40
C ASN A 246 -8.78 -46.08 -5.30
N ALA A 247 -8.52 -47.31 -4.83
CA ALA A 247 -9.17 -48.11 -3.78
C ALA A 247 -10.46 -48.84 -4.17
#